data_AF-J4TBU7-F1
#
_entry.id   AF-J4TBU7-F1
#
_cell.length_a   1.000
_cell.length_b   1.000
_cell.length_c   1.000
_cell.angle_alpha   90.00
_cell.angle_beta   90.00
_cell.angle_gamma   90.00
#
_symmetry.space_group_name_H-M   'P 1'
#
loop_
_entity.id
_entity.type
_entity.pdbx_description
1 polymer ?
#
loop_
_entity_poly.entity_id
_entity_poly.type
_entity_poly.pdbx_seq_one_letter_code
_entity_poly.pdbx_strand_id
1 'polypeptide(L)'
;MSSITEGNAVQYGDSRKLAARARLHTEYTIAEMGWFPWVAAQLPLKPGDRVLDVGCGPAWFWAATAGLLPEDLTLADRSSGMIDEAVARGSRFRFRQAIADAFRQDNGALDVSKETGLFLSRKPA
;
A
#
# COMPACT_ATOMS: atom_id res chain seq x y z
N MET A 1 19.01 -1.82 -19.93
CA MET A 1 17.91 -1.86 -18.95
C MET A 1 18.32 -2.36 -17.55
N SER A 2 19.60 -2.63 -17.25
CA SER A 2 20.01 -3.14 -15.91
C SER A 2 20.13 -2.06 -14.82
N SER A 3 20.50 -0.82 -15.17
CA SER A 3 20.80 0.24 -14.20
C SER A 3 19.60 0.69 -13.34
N ILE A 4 18.37 0.67 -13.86
CA ILE A 4 17.16 1.01 -13.09
C ILE A 4 16.82 -0.09 -12.06
N THR A 5 17.06 -1.35 -12.39
CA THR A 5 16.69 -2.49 -11.54
C THR A 5 17.69 -2.68 -10.40
N GLU A 6 18.98 -2.41 -10.62
CA GLU A 6 20.03 -2.48 -9.58
C GLU A 6 19.81 -1.42 -8.49
N GLY A 7 19.40 -0.21 -8.84
CA GLY A 7 19.07 0.85 -7.87
C GLY A 7 17.89 0.50 -6.96
N ASN A 8 16.90 -0.24 -7.48
CA ASN A 8 15.71 -0.61 -6.70
C ASN A 8 16.02 -1.57 -5.56
N ALA A 9 16.94 -2.53 -5.73
CA ALA A 9 17.33 -3.45 -4.66
C ALA A 9 17.96 -2.70 -3.48
N VAL A 10 18.80 -1.69 -3.76
CA VAL A 10 19.41 -0.82 -2.73
C VAL A 10 18.39 0.15 -2.13
N GLN A 11 17.40 0.58 -2.90
CA GLN A 11 16.40 1.54 -2.44
C GLN A 11 15.31 0.91 -1.57
N TYR A 12 14.89 -0.31 -1.89
CA TYR A 12 13.76 -0.98 -1.26
C TYR A 12 14.15 -2.23 -0.50
N GLY A 13 15.43 -2.52 -0.31
CA GLY A 13 15.90 -3.72 0.40
C GLY A 13 15.40 -3.86 1.85
N ASP A 14 14.92 -2.77 2.47
CA ASP A 14 14.19 -2.75 3.73
C ASP A 14 13.37 -1.46 3.86
N SER A 15 12.62 -1.33 4.96
CA SER A 15 11.76 -0.16 5.21
C SER A 15 12.47 1.07 5.76
N ARG A 16 13.79 1.08 6.03
CA ARG A 16 14.45 2.19 6.76
C ARG A 16 14.26 3.56 6.11
N LYS A 17 14.35 3.63 4.77
CA LYS A 17 14.11 4.88 4.03
C LYS A 17 12.65 5.32 4.09
N LEU A 18 11.72 4.36 4.05
CA LEU A 18 10.30 4.62 4.24
C LEU A 18 10.03 5.09 5.68
N ALA A 19 10.69 4.50 6.67
CA ALA A 19 10.58 4.82 8.09
C ALA A 19 11.08 6.23 8.39
N ALA A 20 12.18 6.66 7.78
CA ALA A 20 12.67 8.02 7.92
C ALA A 20 11.62 9.07 7.52
N ARG A 21 10.84 8.78 6.46
CA ARG A 21 9.75 9.66 6.01
C ARG A 21 8.53 9.56 6.92
N ALA A 22 8.17 8.36 7.35
CA ALA A 22 7.07 8.14 8.30
C ALA A 22 7.33 8.86 9.63
N ARG A 23 8.59 8.89 10.09
CA ARG A 23 8.99 9.59 11.31
C ARG A 23 8.68 11.09 11.27
N LEU A 24 8.91 11.75 10.13
CA LEU A 24 8.56 13.17 9.99
C LEU A 24 7.04 13.39 10.14
N HIS A 25 6.24 12.51 9.56
CA HIS A 25 4.79 12.57 9.76
C HIS A 25 4.40 12.31 11.21
N THR A 26 5.01 11.33 11.88
CA THR A 26 4.69 11.03 13.28
C THR A 26 5.11 12.14 14.24
N GLU A 27 6.28 12.75 14.05
CA GLU A 27 6.82 13.75 14.98
C GLU A 27 6.24 15.15 14.78
N TYR A 28 5.84 15.50 13.55
CA TYR A 28 5.47 16.88 13.21
C TYR A 28 4.04 17.04 12.66
N THR A 29 3.24 15.98 12.60
CA THR A 29 1.84 16.13 12.21
C THR A 29 1.05 16.90 13.26
N ILE A 30 0.18 17.79 12.80
CA ILE A 30 -0.85 18.44 13.61
C ILE A 30 -2.26 17.88 13.29
N ALA A 31 -2.34 16.91 12.39
CA ALA A 31 -3.60 16.29 12.02
C ALA A 31 -4.15 15.46 13.18
N GLU A 32 -5.42 15.67 13.52
CA GLU A 32 -6.12 14.91 14.56
C GLU A 32 -6.26 13.41 14.21
N MET A 33 -6.34 13.10 12.91
CA MET A 33 -6.40 11.74 12.39
C MET A 33 -5.11 11.37 11.67
N GLY A 34 -4.58 10.18 11.99
CA GLY A 34 -3.44 9.62 11.28
C GLY A 34 -3.76 9.36 9.80
N TRP A 35 -2.76 9.48 8.94
CA TRP A 35 -2.91 9.32 7.49
C TRP A 35 -3.55 7.98 7.08
N PHE A 36 -3.08 6.85 7.61
CA PHE A 36 -3.62 5.54 7.24
C PHE A 36 -5.08 5.31 7.67
N PRO A 37 -5.48 5.59 8.93
CA PRO A 37 -6.90 5.60 9.31
C PRO A 37 -7.76 6.50 8.41
N TRP A 38 -7.27 7.69 8.08
CA TRP A 38 -8.00 8.61 7.19
C TRP A 38 -8.20 8.01 5.80
N VAL A 39 -7.15 7.46 5.19
CA VAL A 39 -7.25 6.78 3.88
C VAL A 39 -8.22 5.61 3.93
N ALA A 40 -8.14 4.76 4.96
CA ALA A 40 -9.02 3.60 5.08
C ALA A 40 -10.50 3.99 5.18
N ALA A 41 -10.81 5.11 5.85
CA ALA A 41 -12.17 5.64 5.92
C ALA A 41 -12.72 6.14 4.57
N GLN A 42 -11.87 6.39 3.57
CA GLN A 42 -12.29 6.78 2.22
C GLN A 42 -12.48 5.58 1.29
N LEU A 43 -12.02 4.38 1.67
CA LEU A 43 -12.16 3.20 0.82
C LEU A 43 -13.57 2.62 0.96
N PRO A 44 -14.30 2.39 -0.14
CA PRO A 44 -15.66 1.84 -0.10
C PRO A 44 -15.66 0.31 0.09
N LEU A 45 -14.85 -0.20 1.01
CA LEU A 45 -14.71 -1.63 1.28
C LEU A 45 -15.97 -2.16 1.95
N LYS A 46 -16.46 -3.30 1.46
CA LYS A 46 -17.63 -4.00 1.99
C LYS A 46 -17.21 -5.38 2.52
N PRO A 47 -17.93 -5.93 3.51
CA PRO A 47 -17.76 -7.32 3.90
C PRO A 47 -17.87 -8.24 2.67
N GLY A 48 -16.91 -9.15 2.52
CA GLY A 48 -16.82 -10.07 1.38
C GLY A 48 -16.01 -9.57 0.18
N ASP A 49 -15.55 -8.31 0.18
CA ASP A 49 -14.63 -7.83 -0.85
C ASP A 49 -13.29 -8.57 -0.79
N ARG A 50 -12.74 -8.87 -1.98
CA ARG A 50 -11.41 -9.44 -2.14
C ARG A 50 -10.45 -8.33 -2.57
N VAL A 51 -9.46 -8.05 -1.75
CA VAL A 51 -8.58 -6.90 -1.93
C VAL A 51 -7.17 -7.36 -2.27
N LEU A 52 -6.60 -6.78 -3.31
CA LEU A 52 -5.19 -6.88 -3.65
C LEU A 52 -4.51 -5.52 -3.43
N ASP A 53 -3.54 -5.48 -2.54
CA ASP A 53 -2.67 -4.30 -2.36
C ASP A 53 -1.33 -4.52 -3.06
N VAL A 54 -1.09 -3.71 -4.11
CA VAL A 54 0.08 -3.78 -4.99
C VAL A 54 1.08 -2.71 -4.58
N GLY A 55 2.30 -3.12 -4.22
CA GLY A 55 3.27 -2.24 -3.58
C GLY A 55 2.93 -2.01 -2.12
N CYS A 56 2.45 -3.06 -1.43
CA CYS A 56 2.01 -2.99 -0.04
C CYS A 56 3.11 -2.57 0.95
N GLY A 57 4.38 -2.56 0.49
CA GLY A 57 5.54 -2.29 1.32
C GLY A 57 5.57 -3.26 2.49
N PRO A 58 5.93 -2.80 3.69
CA PRO A 58 6.03 -3.67 4.86
C PRO A 58 4.66 -3.82 5.57
N ALA A 59 3.55 -3.60 4.85
CA ALA A 59 2.16 -3.68 5.33
C ALA A 59 1.77 -2.72 6.48
N TRP A 60 2.41 -1.54 6.58
CA TRP A 60 2.06 -0.55 7.61
C TRP A 60 0.62 -0.03 7.52
N PHE A 61 0.08 0.14 6.31
CA PHE A 61 -1.29 0.60 6.13
C PHE A 61 -2.28 -0.32 6.84
N TRP A 62 -2.26 -1.61 6.49
CA TRP A 62 -3.13 -2.64 7.06
C TRP A 62 -2.89 -2.91 8.54
N ALA A 63 -1.64 -2.76 9.01
CA ALA A 63 -1.34 -2.84 10.44
C ALA A 63 -1.99 -1.68 11.22
N ALA A 64 -1.98 -0.46 10.67
CA ALA A 64 -2.59 0.71 11.29
C ALA A 64 -4.13 0.72 11.20
N THR A 65 -4.71 -0.10 10.31
CA THR A 65 -6.15 -0.16 10.03
C THR A 65 -6.72 -1.55 10.30
N ALA A 66 -6.13 -2.31 11.23
CA ALA A 66 -6.46 -3.70 11.46
C ALA A 66 -7.95 -3.98 11.75
N GLY A 67 -8.69 -3.00 12.29
CA GLY A 67 -10.15 -3.10 12.48
C GLY A 67 -10.99 -3.07 11.20
N LEU A 68 -10.38 -2.76 10.05
CA LEU A 68 -11.01 -2.65 8.74
C LEU A 68 -10.46 -3.69 7.75
N LEU A 69 -9.80 -4.74 8.25
CA LEU A 69 -9.21 -5.78 7.41
C LEU A 69 -10.29 -6.54 6.62
N PRO A 70 -10.18 -6.58 5.28
CA PRO A 70 -10.98 -7.50 4.47
C PRO A 70 -10.68 -8.95 4.86
N GLU A 71 -11.68 -9.82 4.77
CA GLU A 71 -11.51 -11.26 5.03
C GLU A 71 -10.55 -11.91 4.03
N ASP A 72 -10.56 -11.44 2.78
CA ASP A 72 -9.68 -11.92 1.71
C ASP A 72 -8.77 -10.79 1.22
N LEU A 73 -7.69 -10.58 1.97
CA LEU A 73 -6.65 -9.61 1.66
C LEU A 73 -5.39 -10.32 1.14
N THR A 74 -5.02 -9.99 -0.09
CA THR A 74 -3.75 -10.39 -0.70
C THR A 74 -2.81 -9.18 -0.76
N LEU A 75 -1.59 -9.36 -0.27
CA LEU A 75 -0.56 -8.33 -0.26
C LEU A 75 0.56 -8.72 -1.22
N ALA A 76 0.97 -7.77 -2.07
CA ALA A 76 2.00 -7.99 -3.06
C ALA A 76 2.99 -6.83 -3.11
N ASP A 77 4.28 -7.16 -3.11
CA ASP A 77 5.37 -6.22 -3.30
C ASP A 77 6.47 -6.88 -4.14
N ARG A 78 7.29 -6.07 -4.81
CA ARG A 78 8.46 -6.56 -5.57
C ARG A 78 9.71 -6.65 -4.70
N SER A 79 9.77 -5.91 -3.59
CA SER A 79 10.88 -5.98 -2.66
C SER A 79 10.71 -7.16 -1.69
N SER A 80 11.68 -8.08 -1.70
CA SER A 80 11.72 -9.16 -0.71
C SER A 80 11.83 -8.65 0.72
N GLY A 81 12.64 -7.63 0.98
CA GLY A 81 12.78 -7.08 2.33
C GLY A 81 11.50 -6.43 2.87
N MET A 82 10.70 -5.84 1.98
CA MET A 82 9.36 -5.35 2.36
C MET A 82 8.42 -6.51 2.71
N ILE A 83 8.43 -7.58 1.89
CA ILE A 83 7.65 -8.78 2.17
C ILE A 83 8.07 -9.43 3.49
N ASP A 84 9.37 -9.55 3.75
CA ASP A 84 9.89 -10.16 4.98
C ASP A 84 9.43 -9.38 6.23
N GLU A 85 9.50 -8.05 6.20
CA GLU A 85 8.98 -7.21 7.28
C GLU A 85 7.45 -7.31 7.43
N ALA A 86 6.73 -7.39 6.31
CA ALA A 86 5.28 -7.51 6.31
C ALA A 86 4.83 -8.85 6.91
N VAL A 87 5.48 -9.95 6.53
CA VAL A 87 5.27 -11.29 7.09
C VAL A 87 5.58 -11.32 8.58
N ALA A 88 6.69 -10.70 9.00
CA ALA A 88 7.07 -10.62 10.40
C ALA A 88 6.04 -9.88 11.27
N ARG A 89 5.23 -9.00 10.69
CA ARG A 89 4.16 -8.26 11.40
C ARG A 89 2.85 -9.00 11.53
N GLY A 90 2.63 -10.09 10.81
CA GLY A 90 1.39 -10.84 10.95
C GLY A 90 1.17 -11.93 9.92
N SER A 91 0.72 -13.08 10.40
CA SER A 91 0.40 -14.29 9.61
C SER A 91 -0.96 -14.26 8.91
N ARG A 92 -1.78 -13.22 9.14
CA ARG A 92 -3.15 -13.13 8.59
C ARG A 92 -3.21 -12.71 7.12
N PHE A 93 -2.09 -12.33 6.54
CA PHE A 93 -2.03 -11.84 5.17
C PHE A 93 -1.61 -12.96 4.22
N ARG A 94 -2.33 -13.10 3.11
CA ARG A 94 -1.85 -13.92 1.99
C ARG A 94 -0.82 -13.09 1.23
N PHE A 95 0.46 -13.28 1.55
CA PHE A 95 1.54 -12.64 0.82
C PHE A 95 1.87 -13.41 -0.44
N ARG A 96 2.07 -12.69 -1.53
CA ARG A 96 2.65 -13.24 -2.74
C ARG A 96 3.70 -12.28 -3.27
N GLN A 97 4.81 -12.83 -3.77
CA GLN A 97 5.71 -12.11 -4.67
C GLN A 97 5.05 -12.01 -6.06
N ALA A 98 3.84 -11.47 -6.11
CA ALA A 98 2.91 -11.68 -7.22
C ALA A 98 3.02 -10.64 -8.33
N ILE A 99 3.58 -9.45 -8.09
CA ILE A 99 3.54 -8.39 -9.11
C ILE A 99 4.40 -8.76 -10.32
N ALA A 100 5.55 -9.40 -10.15
CA ALA A 100 6.34 -9.85 -11.30
C ALA A 100 5.67 -11.02 -12.04
N ASP A 101 5.01 -11.91 -11.30
CA ASP A 101 4.47 -13.16 -11.82
C ASP A 101 3.08 -12.97 -12.45
N ALA A 102 2.22 -12.16 -11.82
CA ALA A 102 0.91 -11.76 -12.34
C ALA A 102 1.05 -10.96 -13.64
N PHE A 103 2.03 -10.06 -13.73
CA PHE A 103 2.34 -9.36 -14.99
C PHE A 103 2.84 -10.30 -16.10
N ARG A 104 3.44 -11.45 -15.76
CA ARG A 104 3.87 -12.47 -16.73
C ARG A 104 2.74 -13.38 -17.21
N GLN A 105 1.72 -13.61 -16.37
CA GLN A 105 0.66 -14.59 -16.67
C GLN A 105 -0.54 -14.03 -17.44
N ASP A 106 -0.78 -12.71 -17.44
CA ASP A 106 -1.98 -12.11 -18.07
C ASP A 106 -1.71 -10.82 -18.88
N ASN A 107 -0.59 -10.80 -19.60
CA ASN A 107 -0.15 -9.68 -20.46
C ASN A 107 -0.02 -8.30 -19.74
N GLY A 108 0.04 -8.30 -18.41
CA GLY A 108 0.34 -7.11 -17.61
C GLY A 108 -0.81 -6.12 -17.36
N ALA A 109 -2.07 -6.49 -17.63
CA ALA A 109 -3.20 -5.58 -17.45
C ALA A 109 -4.00 -5.87 -16.16
N LEU A 110 -4.21 -4.84 -15.35
CA LEU A 110 -5.23 -4.81 -14.31
C LEU A 110 -6.30 -3.81 -14.76
N ASP A 111 -7.57 -4.18 -14.68
CA ASP A 111 -8.66 -3.22 -14.81
C ASP A 111 -8.76 -2.45 -13.49
N VAL A 112 -8.34 -1.18 -13.52
CA VAL A 112 -8.26 -0.31 -12.34
C VAL A 112 -9.13 0.91 -12.60
N SER A 113 -10.27 1.00 -11.93
CA SER A 113 -11.07 2.22 -11.92
C SER A 113 -10.65 3.12 -10.76
N LYS A 114 -10.33 4.38 -11.07
CA LYS A 114 -10.10 5.45 -10.09
C LYS A 114 -11.23 6.44 -10.21
N GLU A 115 -12.16 6.45 -9.26
CA GLU A 115 -13.15 7.52 -9.15
C GLU A 115 -12.55 8.66 -8.32
N THR A 116 -12.30 9.81 -8.96
CA THR A 116 -11.85 11.03 -8.29
C THR A 116 -12.98 12.06 -8.36
N GLY A 117 -13.50 12.47 -7.20
CA GLY A 117 -14.52 13.51 -7.11
C GLY A 117 -13.99 14.87 -7.57
N LEU A 118 -14.74 15.51 -8.48
CA LEU A 118 -14.51 16.86 -8.99
C LEU A 118 -14.71 17.91 -7.87
N PHE A 119 -13.73 18.79 -7.66
CA PHE A 119 -13.92 19.99 -6.84
C PHE A 119 -14.34 21.17 -7.73
N LEU A 120 -15.62 21.55 -7.67
CA LEU A 120 -16.11 22.80 -8.23
C LEU A 120 -16.10 23.88 -7.15
N SER A 121 -15.27 24.90 -7.35
CA SER A 121 -15.29 26.11 -6.54
C SER A 121 -15.90 27.24 -7.37
N ARG A 122 -16.94 27.91 -6.83
CA ARG A 122 -17.48 29.17 -7.39
C ARG A 122 -17.22 30.29 -6.40
N LYS A 123 -16.75 31.43 -6.93
CA LYS A 123 -16.61 32.69 -6.18
C LYS A 123 -18.00 33.35 -6.09
N PRO A 124 -18.54 33.65 -4.89
CA PRO A 124 -19.72 34.52 -4.78
C PRO A 124 -19.36 35.93 -5.29
N ALA A 125 -20.35 36.60 -5.89
CA ALA A 125 -20.20 37.93 -6.50
C ALA A 125 -19.49 38.94 -5.58
#